data_AF-A0A9Q0UNE0-F1
#
_entry.id   AF-A0A9Q0UNE0-F1
#
_cell.length_a   1.000
_cell.length_b   1.000
_cell.length_c   1.000
_cell.angle_alpha   90.00
_cell.angle_beta   90.00
_cell.angle_gamma   90.00
#
_symmetry.space_group_name_H-M   'P 1'
#
loop_
_entity.id
_entity.type
_entity.pdbx_description
1 polymer ?
#
loop_
_entity_poly.entity_id
_entity_poly.type
_entity_poly.pdbx_seq_one_letter_code
_entity_poly.pdbx_strand_id
1 'polypeptide(L)'
;MGVIPSRKSLALCDRLSVSSFCRRRLSTVLMRLKFAEHLKEAVTNIEQGHLRVGPEIVTDPSFLVTRNMEDFVTWVDTSKIKRKVLEYNEKLDDYDAMN
;
A
#
# COMPACT_ATOMS: atom_id res chain seq x y z
N MET A 1 14.57 2.11 2.04
CA MET A 1 13.71 1.14 2.75
C MET A 1 12.80 1.76 3.81
N GLY A 2 13.30 2.57 4.75
CA GLY A 2 12.43 3.21 5.77
C GLY A 2 12.27 2.39 7.06
N VAL A 3 13.16 1.42 7.29
CA VAL A 3 13.23 0.58 8.51
C VAL A 3 13.78 1.31 9.73
N ILE A 4 14.47 2.44 9.53
CA ILE A 4 14.91 3.35 10.59
C ILE A 4 14.25 4.72 10.42
N PRO A 5 13.97 5.45 11.52
CA PRO A 5 13.29 6.73 11.46
C PRO A 5 14.17 7.84 10.86
N SER A 6 15.47 7.86 11.20
CA SER A 6 16.44 8.86 10.74
C SER A 6 17.79 8.21 10.39
N ARG A 7 18.63 8.92 9.63
CA ARG A 7 19.99 8.49 9.26
C ARG A 7 21.09 9.10 10.14
N LYS A 8 20.72 9.73 11.27
CA LYS A 8 21.63 10.55 12.08
C LYS A 8 22.64 9.74 12.91
N SER A 9 22.36 8.47 13.21
CA SER A 9 23.23 7.64 14.05
C SER A 9 23.16 6.17 13.66
N LEU A 10 24.33 5.52 13.64
CA LEU A 10 24.50 4.09 13.44
C LEU A 10 23.97 3.24 14.61
N ALA A 11 23.84 3.82 15.81
CA ALA A 11 23.27 3.12 16.97
C ALA A 11 21.81 2.68 16.74
N LEU A 12 21.12 3.27 15.76
CA LEU A 12 19.77 2.85 15.36
C LEU A 12 19.76 1.48 14.66
N CYS A 13 20.88 1.08 14.04
CA CYS A 13 21.01 -0.23 13.40
C CYS A 13 21.08 -1.37 14.43
N ASP A 14 21.63 -1.11 15.62
CA ASP A 14 21.73 -2.10 16.70
C ASP A 14 20.34 -2.46 17.28
N ARG A 15 19.40 -1.52 17.23
CA ARG A 15 18.01 -1.71 17.69
C ARG A 15 17.08 -2.23 16.60
N LEU A 16 17.61 -2.60 15.45
CA LEU A 16 16.82 -2.91 14.25
C LEU A 16 16.28 -4.33 14.34
N SER A 17 14.99 -4.45 14.64
CA SER A 17 14.31 -5.74 14.77
C SER A 17 13.67 -6.21 13.46
N VAL A 18 13.42 -7.52 13.33
CA VAL A 18 12.67 -8.14 12.23
C VAL A 18 11.29 -7.49 12.06
N SER A 19 10.65 -7.11 13.17
CA SER A 19 9.36 -6.41 13.14
C SER A 19 9.40 -5.10 12.35
N SER A 20 10.55 -4.43 12.28
CA SER A 20 10.75 -3.20 11.51
C SER A 20 10.63 -3.44 10.01
N PHE A 21 11.06 -4.62 9.53
CA PHE A 21 10.88 -5.03 8.14
C PHE A 21 9.45 -5.46 7.86
N CYS A 22 8.83 -6.23 8.76
CA CYS A 22 7.43 -6.66 8.59
C CYS A 22 6.48 -5.47 8.49
N ARG A 23 6.72 -4.38 9.24
CA ARG A 23 5.94 -3.14 9.15
C ARG A 23 6.10 -2.38 7.83
N ARG A 24 7.09 -2.74 6.99
CA ARG A 24 7.29 -2.19 5.65
C ARG A 24 6.71 -3.06 4.54
N ARG A 25 6.10 -4.21 4.86
CA ARG A 25 5.36 -5.01 3.88
C ARG A 25 4.13 -4.26 3.41
N LEU A 26 3.80 -4.40 2.13
CA LEU A 26 2.68 -3.70 1.50
C LEU A 26 1.38 -3.90 2.28
N SER A 27 1.06 -5.12 2.69
CA SER A 27 -0.11 -5.44 3.53
C SER A 27 -0.20 -4.61 4.81
N THR A 28 0.91 -4.39 5.51
CA THR A 28 0.93 -3.58 6.75
C THR A 28 0.91 -2.08 6.44
N VAL A 29 1.57 -1.67 5.36
CA VAL A 29 1.57 -0.27 4.91
C VAL A 29 0.17 0.18 4.51
N LEU A 30 -0.61 -0.67 3.84
CA LEU A 30 -2.00 -0.37 3.45
C LEU A 30 -2.92 -0.11 4.65
N MET A 31 -2.81 -0.91 5.71
CA MET A 31 -3.55 -0.66 6.94
C MET A 31 -3.21 0.70 7.56
N ARG A 32 -1.93 1.08 7.48
CA ARG A 32 -1.47 2.38 7.98
C ARG A 32 -1.98 3.54 7.13
N LEU A 33 -2.04 3.36 5.82
CA LEU A 33 -2.58 4.32 4.85
C LEU A 33 -4.11 4.31 4.77
N LYS A 34 -4.80 3.49 5.58
CA LYS A 34 -6.27 3.38 5.61
C LYS A 34 -6.91 2.88 4.31
N PHE A 35 -6.18 2.06 3.54
CA PHE A 35 -6.74 1.36 2.37
C PHE A 35 -7.57 0.13 2.76
N ALA A 36 -7.33 -0.44 3.94
CA ALA A 36 -8.08 -1.56 4.49
C ALA A 36 -8.14 -1.43 6.01
N GLU A 37 -9.23 -1.90 6.62
CA GLU A 37 -9.41 -1.85 8.06
C GLU A 37 -8.68 -3.00 8.77
N HIS A 38 -8.59 -4.15 8.10
CA HIS A 38 -8.00 -5.38 8.64
C HIS A 38 -6.87 -5.90 7.76
N LEU A 39 -5.90 -6.58 8.38
CA LEU A 39 -4.74 -7.14 7.66
C LEU A 39 -5.16 -8.20 6.65
N LYS A 40 -6.14 -9.03 7.01
CA LYS A 40 -6.66 -10.08 6.14
C LYS A 40 -7.26 -9.50 4.86
N GLU A 41 -8.01 -8.41 4.98
CA GLU A 41 -8.58 -7.71 3.84
C GLU A 41 -7.49 -7.07 2.96
N ALA A 42 -6.50 -6.43 3.58
CA ALA A 42 -5.35 -5.88 2.87
C ALA A 42 -4.63 -6.96 2.03
N VAL A 43 -4.41 -8.14 2.61
CA VAL A 43 -3.82 -9.29 1.90
C VAL A 43 -4.70 -9.72 0.73
N THR A 44 -6.00 -9.93 0.95
CA THR A 44 -6.94 -10.33 -0.11
C THR A 44 -6.94 -9.32 -1.27
N ASN A 45 -6.98 -8.02 -0.98
CA ASN A 45 -7.02 -6.98 -2.01
C ASN A 45 -5.72 -6.91 -2.83
N ILE A 46 -4.57 -7.19 -2.20
CA ILE A 46 -3.29 -7.31 -2.91
C ILE A 46 -3.29 -8.54 -3.81
N GLU A 47 -3.66 -9.72 -3.28
CA GLU A 47 -3.66 -10.98 -4.03
C GLU A 47 -4.61 -10.93 -5.24
N GLN A 48 -5.73 -10.21 -5.12
CA GLN A 48 -6.66 -9.96 -6.23
C GLN A 48 -6.14 -8.95 -7.26
N GLY A 49 -5.00 -8.29 -7.01
CA GLY A 49 -4.38 -7.34 -7.92
C GLY A 49 -5.07 -5.97 -7.95
N HIS A 50 -5.74 -5.56 -6.87
CA HIS A 50 -6.43 -4.26 -6.81
C HIS A 50 -5.49 -3.07 -6.55
N LEU A 51 -4.22 -3.33 -6.25
CA LEU A 51 -3.25 -2.31 -5.86
C LEU A 51 -2.05 -2.26 -6.80
N ARG A 52 -1.56 -1.05 -7.00
CA ARG A 52 -0.30 -0.76 -7.70
C ARG A 52 0.60 0.11 -6.83
N VAL A 53 1.90 -0.01 -7.06
CA VAL A 53 2.91 0.85 -6.49
C VAL A 53 3.61 1.56 -7.63
N GLY A 54 3.32 2.85 -7.82
CA GLY A 54 3.69 3.55 -9.04
C GLY A 54 2.96 2.93 -10.25
N PRO A 55 3.66 2.59 -11.35
CA PRO A 55 3.04 2.02 -12.55
C PRO A 55 2.76 0.51 -12.44
N GLU A 56 3.40 -0.20 -11.50
CA GLU A 56 3.37 -1.66 -11.46
C GLU A 56 2.29 -2.19 -10.51
N ILE A 57 1.49 -3.16 -11.00
CA ILE A 57 0.51 -3.89 -10.20
C ILE A 57 1.25 -4.90 -9.31
N VAL A 58 0.95 -4.90 -8.02
CA VAL A 58 1.60 -5.79 -7.05
C VAL A 58 0.60 -6.82 -6.54
N THR A 59 0.96 -8.09 -6.66
CA THR A 59 0.16 -9.23 -6.20
C THR A 59 0.75 -9.95 -4.99
N ASP A 60 1.98 -9.64 -4.59
CA ASP A 60 2.63 -10.20 -3.40
C ASP A 60 2.39 -9.33 -2.15
N PRO A 61 1.68 -9.84 -1.12
CA PRO A 61 1.47 -9.13 0.14
C PRO A 61 2.74 -8.84 0.94
N SER A 62 3.82 -9.59 0.66
CA SER A 62 5.13 -9.45 1.30
C SER A 62 6.04 -8.44 0.60
N PHE A 63 5.58 -7.81 -0.49
CA PHE A 63 6.32 -6.78 -1.19
C PHE A 63 6.77 -5.66 -0.24
N LEU A 64 8.06 -5.34 -0.26
CA LEU A 64 8.64 -4.38 0.68
C LEU A 64 8.60 -2.96 0.11
N VAL A 65 7.72 -2.14 0.66
CA VAL A 65 7.51 -0.76 0.20
C VAL A 65 8.55 0.15 0.83
N THR A 66 9.36 0.82 0.00
CA THR A 66 10.31 1.82 0.48
C THR A 66 9.60 3.12 0.87
N ARG A 67 10.21 3.94 1.74
CA ARG A 67 9.60 5.23 2.17
C ARG A 67 9.19 6.13 1.00
N ASN A 68 10.00 6.20 -0.06
CA ASN A 68 9.70 7.05 -1.22
C ASN A 68 8.61 6.46 -2.10
N MET A 69 8.47 5.13 -2.13
CA MET A 69 7.43 4.44 -2.92
C MET A 69 6.07 4.41 -2.22
N GLU A 70 6.03 4.74 -0.93
CA GLU A 70 4.81 4.74 -0.14
C GLU A 70 3.76 5.73 -0.66
N ASP A 71 4.21 6.90 -1.14
CA ASP A 71 3.34 7.94 -1.69
C ASP A 71 2.69 7.53 -3.02
N PHE A 72 3.23 6.52 -3.70
CA PHE A 72 2.76 6.01 -4.98
C PHE A 72 1.89 4.74 -4.84
N VAL A 73 1.56 4.34 -3.61
CA VAL A 73 0.63 3.23 -3.37
C VAL A 73 -0.79 3.71 -3.66
N THR A 74 -1.44 3.14 -4.66
CA THR A 74 -2.81 3.50 -5.04
C THR A 74 -3.57 2.31 -5.61
N TRP A 75 -4.89 2.47 -5.74
CA TRP A 75 -5.73 1.49 -6.42
C TRP A 75 -5.40 1.45 -7.92
N VAL A 76 -5.49 0.27 -8.50
CA VAL A 76 -5.50 0.11 -9.96
C VAL A 76 -6.74 0.81 -10.53
N ASP A 77 -6.61 1.41 -11.71
CA ASP A 77 -7.68 2.22 -12.29
C ASP A 77 -8.96 1.40 -12.58
N THR A 78 -8.80 0.16 -13.01
CA THR A 78 -9.88 -0.81 -13.25
C THR A 78 -10.43 -1.47 -11.97
N SER A 79 -9.93 -1.08 -10.78
CA SER A 79 -10.37 -1.68 -9.52
C SER A 79 -11.81 -1.31 -9.17
N LYS A 80 -12.62 -2.34 -8.91
CA LYS A 80 -14.00 -2.16 -8.42
C LYS A 80 -14.05 -1.46 -7.06
N ILE A 81 -12.99 -1.63 -6.25
CA ILE A 81 -12.88 -0.96 -4.95
C ILE A 81 -12.70 0.55 -5.15
N LYS A 82 -11.84 0.96 -6.10
CA LYS A 82 -11.65 2.37 -6.47
C LYS A 82 -12.96 2.99 -6.92
N ARG A 83 -13.71 2.29 -7.79
CA ARG A 83 -15.02 2.74 -8.26
C ARG A 83 -16.00 2.97 -7.12
N LYS A 84 -16.13 2.00 -6.21
CA LYS A 84 -17.02 2.10 -5.05
C LYS A 84 -16.63 3.24 -4.09
N VAL A 85 -15.33 3.48 -3.91
CA VAL A 85 -14.83 4.60 -3.10
C VAL A 85 -15.14 5.94 -3.77
N LEU A 86 -14.99 6.07 -5.09
CA LEU A 86 -15.33 7.30 -5.81
C LEU A 86 -16.83 7.56 -5.83
N GLU A 87 -17.64 6.52 -6.01
CA GLU A 87 -19.11 6.57 -5.94
C GLU A 87 -19.58 7.06 -4.57
N TYR A 88 -19.05 6.48 -3.49
CA TYR A 88 -19.34 6.92 -2.13
C TYR A 88 -18.98 8.39 -1.88
N ASN A 89 -17.92 8.88 -2.53
CA ASN A 89 -17.48 10.27 -2.43
C ASN A 89 -18.15 11.21 -3.44
N GLU A 90 -19.13 10.73 -4.22
CA GLU A 90 -19.82 11.51 -5.27
C GLU A 90 -18.85 12.09 -6.32
N LYS A 91 -17.73 11.41 -6.56
CA LYS A 91 -16.66 11.79 -7.50
C LYS A 91 -16.46 10.76 -8.60
N LEU A 92 -17.46 9.90 -8.82
CA LEU A 92 -17.39 8.92 -9.89
C LEU A 92 -17.58 9.64 -11.22
N ASP A 93 -16.56 9.55 -12.07
CA ASP A 93 -16.63 9.95 -13.47
C ASP A 93 -16.85 8.69 -14.33
N ASP A 94 -17.99 8.64 -15.00
CA ASP A 94 -18.39 7.49 -15.81
C ASP A 94 -17.53 7.34 -17.09
N TYR A 95 -16.89 8.42 -17.56
CA TYR A 95 -15.97 8.34 -18.70
C TYR A 95 -14.73 7.50 -18.37
N ASP A 96 -14.15 7.71 -17.20
CA ASP A 96 -13.01 6.95 -16.71
C ASP A 96 -13.38 5.52 -16.28
N ALA A 97 -14.67 5.26 -16.01
CA ALA A 97 -15.15 3.95 -15.56
C ALA A 97 -15.41 2.95 -16.70
N MET A 98 -15.47 3.42 -17.96
CA MET A 98 -15.75 2.59 -19.15
C MET A 98 -14.49 2.03 -19.85
N ASN A 99 -13.29 2.44 -19.43
CA ASN A 99 -12.00 1.91 -19.91
C ASN A 99 -11.39 0.89 -18.94
#